data_AF-A0A3D2WQF8-F1
#
_entry.id   AF-A0A3D2WQF8-F1
#
_cell.length_a   1.000
_cell.length_b   1.000
_cell.length_c   1.000
_cell.angle_alpha   90.00
_cell.angle_beta   90.00
_cell.angle_gamma   90.00
#
_symmetry.space_group_name_H-M   'P 1'
#
loop_
_entity.id
_entity.type
_entity.pdbx_description
1 polymer ?
#
loop_
_entity_poly.entity_id
_entity_poly.type
_entity_poly.pdbx_seq_one_letter_code
_entity_poly.pdbx_strand_id
1 'polypeptide(L)' 'LSNGPGDPEPCDYAINAIKVFLDKNIPIFGICLGHQLLSLASGAKTMKMAHGHHGANHP' A
#
# COMPACT_ATOMS: atom_id res chain seq x y z
N LEU A 1 -6.81 -2.96 -4.75
CA LEU A 1 -5.78 -1.90 -4.93
C LEU A 1 -4.62 -2.50 -5.70
N SER A 2 -4.28 -1.96 -6.88
CA SER A 2 -3.26 -2.51 -7.78
C SER A 2 -1.84 -2.10 -7.41
N ASN A 3 -0.86 -2.63 -8.14
CA ASN A 3 0.53 -2.18 -8.13
C ASN A 3 0.69 -0.79 -8.77
N GLY A 4 1.84 -0.18 -8.57
CA GLY A 4 2.20 1.11 -9.15
C GLY A 4 3.63 1.54 -8.78
N PRO A 5 4.17 2.57 -9.44
CA PRO A 5 5.48 3.13 -9.12
C PRO A 5 5.40 4.15 -7.98
N GLY A 6 6.56 4.48 -7.40
CA GLY A 6 6.73 5.64 -6.52
C GLY A 6 6.60 5.36 -5.03
N ASP A 7 6.66 6.44 -4.25
CA ASP A 7 6.50 6.43 -2.80
C ASP A 7 5.00 6.46 -2.43
N PRO A 8 4.50 5.52 -1.62
CA PRO A 8 3.10 5.50 -1.17
C PRO A 8 2.76 6.59 -0.14
N GLU A 9 3.74 7.10 0.62
CA GLU A 9 3.49 8.03 1.73
C GLU A 9 2.77 9.34 1.32
N PRO A 10 3.12 10.02 0.20
CA PRO A 10 2.42 11.23 -0.22
C PRO A 10 1.05 10.99 -0.88
N CYS A 11 0.61 9.74 -1.05
CA CYS A 11 -0.67 9.43 -1.68
C CYS A 11 -1.86 9.60 -0.71
N ASP A 12 -1.95 10.76 -0.04
CA ASP A 12 -2.94 11.06 1.00
C ASP A 12 -4.38 10.81 0.54
N TYR A 13 -4.70 11.14 -0.70
CA TYR A 13 -6.01 10.92 -1.30
C TYR A 13 -6.40 9.44 -1.29
N ALA A 14 -5.45 8.55 -1.63
CA ALA A 14 -5.68 7.12 -1.69
C ALA A 14 -5.76 6.53 -0.28
N ILE A 15 -4.86 6.95 0.62
CA ILE A 15 -4.86 6.51 2.02
C ILE A 15 -6.19 6.87 2.70
N ASN A 16 -6.67 8.09 2.52
CA ASN A 16 -7.94 8.56 3.09
C ASN A 16 -9.15 7.83 2.47
N ALA A 17 -9.14 7.56 1.16
CA ALA A 17 -10.20 6.77 0.53
C ALA A 17 -10.24 5.34 1.07
N ILE A 18 -9.07 4.71 1.29
CA ILE A 18 -8.98 3.34 1.82
C ILE A 18 -9.54 3.27 3.24
N LYS A 19 -9.28 4.26 4.10
CA LYS A 19 -9.86 4.33 5.46
C LYS A 19 -11.39 4.26 5.43
N VAL A 20 -12.03 4.99 4.51
CA VAL A 20 -13.51 4.95 4.35
C VAL A 20 -14.01 3.54 4.00
N PHE A 21 -13.27 2.79 3.19
CA PHE A 21 -13.65 1.42 2.85
C PHE A 21 -13.43 0.44 4.01
N LEU A 22 -12.37 0.64 4.81
CA LEU A 22 -12.10 -0.12 6.02
C LEU A 22 -13.20 0.10 7.07
N ASP A 23 -13.61 1.34 7.31
CA ASP A 23 -14.67 1.70 8.25
C ASP A 23 -16.02 1.05 7.88
N LYS A 24 -16.24 0.80 6.58
CA LYS A 24 -17.43 0.13 6.04
C LYS A 24 -17.35 -1.39 6.08
N ASN A 25 -16.27 -1.98 6.60
CA ASN A 25 -16.02 -3.44 6.61
C ASN A 25 -16.15 -4.08 5.22
N ILE A 26 -15.82 -3.34 4.16
CA ILE A 26 -15.78 -3.87 2.80
C ILE A 26 -14.50 -4.69 2.67
N PRO A 27 -14.52 -5.92 2.12
CA PRO A 27 -13.29 -6.66 1.85
C PRO A 27 -12.37 -5.91 0.87
N ILE A 28 -11.11 -5.68 1.27
CA ILE A 28 -10.11 -4.99 0.45
C ILE A 28 -8.92 -5.93 0.24
N PHE A 29 -8.41 -5.98 -0.98
CA PHE A 29 -7.19 -6.69 -1.33
C PHE A 29 -6.20 -5.74 -2.01
N GLY A 30 -4.94 -5.74 -1.56
CA GLY A 30 -3.88 -4.84 -2.04
C GLY A 30 -2.66 -5.59 -2.53
N ILE A 31 -2.13 -5.19 -3.69
CA ILE A 31 -0.94 -5.79 -4.32
C ILE A 31 0.14 -4.71 -4.50
N CYS A 32 1.38 -5.00 -4.08
CA CYS A 32 2.54 -4.09 -4.23
C CYS A 32 2.26 -2.69 -3.64
N LEU A 33 2.14 -1.63 -4.46
CA LEU A 33 1.76 -0.29 -3.99
C LEU A 33 0.44 -0.31 -3.21
N GLY A 34 -0.55 -1.08 -3.69
CA GLY A 34 -1.82 -1.25 -3.00
C GLY A 34 -1.70 -1.91 -1.63
N HIS A 35 -0.70 -2.79 -1.43
CA HIS A 35 -0.41 -3.39 -0.11
C HIS A 35 0.17 -2.33 0.85
N GLN A 36 1.05 -1.46 0.35
CA GLN A 36 1.65 -0.39 1.15
C GLN A 36 0.61 0.66 1.56
N LEU A 37 -0.24 1.10 0.63
CA LEU A 37 -1.32 2.05 0.92
C LEU A 37 -2.33 1.51 1.92
N LEU A 38 -2.67 0.22 1.84
CA LEU A 38 -3.53 -0.44 2.82
C LEU A 38 -2.87 -0.47 4.21
N SER A 39 -1.58 -0.73 4.27
CA SER A 39 -0.81 -0.73 5.52
C SER A 39 -0.75 0.66 6.16
N LEU A 40 -0.51 1.71 5.37
CA LEU A 40 -0.55 3.11 5.82
C LEU A 40 -1.93 3.52 6.31
N ALA A 41 -2.99 3.16 5.58
CA ALA A 41 -4.38 3.42 6.00
C ALA A 41 -4.71 2.74 7.34
N SER A 42 -4.07 1.60 7.62
CA SER A 42 -4.20 0.84 8.87
C SER A 42 -3.27 1.34 10.00
N GLY A 43 -2.53 2.43 9.78
CA GLY A 43 -1.66 3.06 10.79
C GLY A 43 -0.22 2.54 10.85
N ALA A 44 0.21 1.72 9.89
CA ALA A 44 1.60 1.34 9.74
C ALA A 44 2.45 2.48 9.14
N LYS A 45 3.76 2.24 8.99
CA LYS A 45 4.71 3.18 8.37
C LYS A 45 5.44 2.49 7.21
N THR A 46 5.84 3.27 6.22
CA THR A 46 6.67 2.81 5.10
C THR A 46 8.09 3.33 5.22
N MET A 47 9.02 2.64 4.55
CA MET A 47 10.39 3.11 4.41
C MET A 47 10.93 2.75 3.04
N LYS A 48 11.85 3.57 2.53
CA LYS A 48 12.59 3.26 1.31
C LYS A 48 13.66 2.21 1.62
N MET A 49 13.61 1.07 0.94
CA MET A 49 14.65 0.05 1.04
C MET A 49 15.96 0.53 0.41
N ALA A 50 17.09 0.02 0.92
CA ALA A 50 18.41 0.27 0.31
C ALA A 50 18.49 -0.33 -1.10
N HIS A 51 17.98 -1.55 -1.28
CA HIS A 51 17.76 -2.22 -2.56
C HIS A 51 16.39 -2.88 -2.50
N GLY A 52 15.53 -2.60 -3.48
CA GLY A 52 14.21 -3.23 -3.55
C GLY A 52 14.26 -4.66 -4.09
N HIS A 53 13.14 -5.39 -3.96
CA HIS A 53 13.00 -6.73 -4.50
C HIS A 53 12.54 -6.66 -5.97
N HIS A 54 13.47 -6.94 -6.89
CA HIS A 54 13.22 -6.89 -8.34
C HIS A 54 13.70 -8.20 -8.98
N GLY A 55 12.78 -9.13 -9.26
CA GLY A 55 13.11 -10.43 -9.81
C GLY A 55 11.92 -11.39 -9.72
N ALA A 56 12.06 -12.57 -10.31
CA ALA A 56 10.99 -13.58 -10.39
C ALA A 56 11.30 -14.85 -9.57
N ASN A 57 12.28 -14.79 -8.67
CA ASN A 57 12.77 -15.92 -7.86
C ASN A 57 12.88 -15.59 -6.36
N HIS A 58 12.16 -14.57 -5.89
CA HIS A 58 12.09 -14.24 -4.47
C HIS A 58 11.17 -15.25 -3.76
N PRO A 59 11.64 -15.99 -2.75
CA PRO A 59 10.85 -17.00 -2.05
C PRO A 59 9.74 -16.40 -1.18
#